data_AF-A0A379FL65-F1
#
_entry.id   AF-A0A379FL65-F1
#
_cell.length_a   1.000
_cell.length_b   1.000
_cell.length_c   1.000
_cell.angle_alpha   90.00
_cell.angle_beta   90.00
_cell.angle_gamma   90.00
#
_symmetry.space_group_name_H-M   'P 1'
#
loop_
_entity.id
_entity.type
_entity.pdbx_description
1 polymer ?
#
loop_
_entity_poly.entity_id
_entity_poly.type
_entity_poly.pdbx_seq_one_letter_code
_entity_poly.pdbx_strand_id
1 'polypeptide(L)'
;MKINKISLGLLLYLGYTASLYAEEKTENNVYFDPDFLELPNKDSVDLSQFENNEQLAGDYYVDIYVNTNLIGAKNLKFEKK
;
A
#
# COMPACT_ATOMS: atom_id res chain seq x y z
N MET A 1 -44.54 0.79 -5.42
CA MET A 1 -43.73 1.62 -4.50
C MET A 1 -42.98 2.65 -5.35
N LYS A 2 -43.34 3.95 -5.29
CA LYS A 2 -42.66 5.00 -6.08
C LYS A 2 -41.44 5.48 -5.31
N ILE A 3 -40.27 5.00 -5.70
CA ILE A 3 -38.99 5.45 -5.12
C ILE A 3 -38.74 6.84 -5.68
N ASN A 4 -38.77 7.88 -4.83
CA ASN A 4 -38.50 9.25 -5.24
C ASN A 4 -37.04 9.33 -5.71
N LYS A 5 -36.81 9.70 -6.99
CA LYS A 5 -35.47 9.78 -7.61
C LYS A 5 -34.46 10.67 -6.84
N ILE A 6 -34.97 11.56 -5.99
CA ILE A 6 -34.18 12.44 -5.11
C ILE A 6 -33.40 11.64 -4.05
N SER A 7 -33.95 10.52 -3.55
CA SER A 7 -33.29 9.74 -2.48
C SER A 7 -32.11 8.93 -3.00
N LEU A 8 -32.12 8.52 -4.28
CA LEU A 8 -31.04 7.71 -4.86
C LEU A 8 -29.78 8.55 -5.11
N GLY A 9 -29.93 9.79 -5.57
CA GLY A 9 -28.80 10.70 -5.75
C GLY A 9 -28.13 11.07 -4.42
N LEU A 10 -28.92 11.25 -3.36
CA LEU A 10 -28.40 11.52 -2.03
C LEU A 10 -27.62 10.33 -1.47
N LEU A 11 -28.11 9.09 -1.66
CA LEU A 11 -27.41 7.87 -1.24
C LEU A 11 -26.08 7.68 -1.98
N LEU A 12 -26.06 7.92 -3.30
CA LEU A 12 -24.82 7.83 -4.08
C LEU A 12 -23.81 8.90 -3.68
N TYR A 13 -24.26 10.13 -3.43
CA TYR A 13 -23.41 11.23 -2.98
C TYR A 13 -22.81 10.96 -1.58
N LEU A 14 -23.64 10.53 -0.63
CA LEU A 14 -23.19 10.15 0.72
C LEU A 14 -22.18 8.99 0.68
N GLY A 15 -22.43 7.97 -0.15
CA GLY A 15 -21.51 6.85 -0.34
C GLY A 15 -20.15 7.29 -0.88
N TYR A 16 -20.13 8.18 -1.88
CA TYR A 16 -18.89 8.73 -2.43
C TYR A 16 -18.10 9.56 -1.41
N THR A 17 -18.78 10.43 -0.66
CA THR A 17 -18.14 11.25 0.38
C THR A 17 -17.61 10.41 1.55
N ALA A 18 -18.24 9.29 1.87
CA ALA A 18 -17.78 8.38 2.92
C ALA A 18 -16.48 7.66 2.52
N SER A 19 -16.37 7.23 1.25
CA SER A 19 -15.14 6.62 0.73
C SER A 19 -13.97 7.60 0.76
N LEU A 20 -14.17 8.84 0.29
CA LEU A 20 -13.13 9.88 0.30
C LEU A 20 -12.68 10.25 1.72
N TYR A 21 -13.61 10.33 2.69
CA TYR A 21 -13.27 10.63 4.08
C TYR A 21 -12.49 9.50 4.78
N ALA A 22 -12.73 8.25 4.37
CA ALA A 22 -11.96 7.11 4.88
C ALA A 22 -10.52 7.11 4.32
N GLU A 23 -10.36 7.54 3.07
CA GLU A 23 -9.07 7.65 2.37
C GLU A 23 -8.20 8.80 2.95
N GLU A 24 -8.79 9.97 3.23
CA GLU A 24 -8.05 11.15 3.71
C GLU A 24 -7.42 10.96 5.12
N LYS A 25 -7.99 10.11 5.98
CA LYS A 25 -7.48 9.88 7.34
C LYS A 25 -6.43 8.79 7.49
N THR A 26 -6.17 8.01 6.43
CA THR A 26 -5.24 6.86 6.51
C THR A 26 -3.85 7.16 6.00
N GLU A 27 -3.62 8.29 5.31
CA GLU A 27 -2.32 8.58 4.68
C GLU A 27 -1.19 8.90 5.69
N ASN A 28 -1.51 9.24 6.94
CA ASN A 28 -0.50 9.79 7.86
C ASN A 28 -0.11 8.89 9.05
N ASN A 29 -0.62 7.66 9.16
CA ASN A 29 -0.28 6.74 10.26
C ASN A 29 -0.49 5.27 9.85
N VAL A 30 0.19 4.82 8.78
CA VAL A 30 0.30 3.38 8.52
C VAL A 30 1.24 2.81 9.59
N TYR A 31 0.75 1.87 10.40
CA TYR A 31 1.51 1.19 11.46
C TYR A 31 1.49 -0.31 11.22
N PHE A 32 2.64 -0.95 11.36
CA PHE A 32 2.76 -2.40 11.30
C PHE A 32 3.10 -2.95 12.69
N ASP A 33 2.23 -3.82 13.22
CA ASP A 33 2.47 -4.46 14.51
C ASP A 33 3.52 -5.58 14.38
N PRO A 34 4.68 -5.48 15.08
CA PRO A 34 5.73 -6.48 15.01
C PRO A 34 5.30 -7.84 15.53
N ASP A 35 4.20 -7.95 16.30
CA ASP A 35 3.69 -9.23 16.79
C ASP A 35 3.28 -10.20 15.68
N PHE A 36 3.01 -9.70 14.47
CA PHE A 36 2.73 -10.53 13.29
C PHE A 36 4.00 -11.09 12.62
N LEU A 37 5.19 -10.65 13.03
CA LEU A 37 6.44 -11.24 12.54
C LEU A 37 6.73 -12.53 13.30
N GLU A 38 6.81 -13.65 12.56
CA GLU A 38 7.21 -14.96 13.10
C GLU A 38 8.74 -15.05 13.32
N LEU A 39 9.32 -14.05 14.00
CA LEU A 39 10.75 -13.93 14.26
C LEU A 39 11.04 -13.80 15.76
N PRO A 40 12.11 -14.45 16.28
CA PRO A 40 12.46 -14.36 17.70
C PRO A 40 12.92 -12.95 18.13
N ASN A 41 13.30 -12.10 17.17
CA ASN A 41 13.77 -10.73 17.38
C ASN A 41 12.81 -9.68 16.78
N LYS A 42 11.52 -10.02 16.63
CA LYS A 42 10.50 -9.17 16.01
C LYS A 42 10.49 -7.71 16.52
N ASP A 43 10.68 -7.50 17.81
CA ASP A 43 10.67 -6.16 18.44
C ASP A 43 11.86 -5.28 18.00
N SER A 44 12.88 -5.88 17.40
CA SER A 44 14.07 -5.18 16.88
C SER A 44 14.03 -4.93 15.37
N VAL A 45 13.01 -5.43 14.69
CA VAL A 45 12.88 -5.25 13.23
C VAL A 45 12.35 -3.84 12.96
N ASP A 46 13.11 -3.08 12.17
CA ASP A 46 12.68 -1.75 11.72
C ASP A 46 11.60 -1.89 10.64
N LEU A 47 10.37 -1.56 11.00
CA LEU A 47 9.21 -1.58 10.09
C LEU A 47 8.92 -0.21 9.46
N SER A 48 9.66 0.83 9.81
CA SER A 48 9.39 2.21 9.37
C SER A 48 9.43 2.35 7.85
N GLN A 49 10.23 1.54 7.14
CA GLN A 49 10.24 1.57 5.68
C GLN A 49 8.90 1.12 5.10
N PHE A 50 8.29 0.08 5.65
CA PHE A 50 6.98 -0.39 5.20
C PHE A 50 5.88 0.62 5.56
N GLU A 51 5.97 1.28 6.72
CA GLU A 51 5.07 2.36 7.14
C GLU A 51 5.10 3.56 6.18
N ASN A 52 6.21 3.75 5.47
CA ASN A 52 6.39 4.77 4.44
C ASN A 52 6.13 4.26 3.00
N ASN A 53 5.52 3.09 2.83
CA ASN A 53 5.30 2.43 1.53
C ASN A 53 6.60 2.15 0.73
N GLU A 54 7.69 1.92 1.43
CA GLU A 54 8.98 1.56 0.85
C GLU A 54 9.28 0.06 1.01
N GLN A 55 10.41 -0.37 0.45
CA GLN A 55 10.96 -1.71 0.60
C GLN A 55 12.38 -1.63 1.17
N LEU A 56 12.82 -2.72 1.79
CA LEU A 56 14.19 -2.82 2.31
C LEU A 56 15.21 -2.74 1.17
N ALA A 57 16.41 -2.23 1.48
CA ALA A 57 17.56 -2.41 0.60
C ALA A 57 18.03 -3.87 0.65
N GLY A 58 18.51 -4.42 -0.46
CA GLY A 58 18.93 -5.81 -0.52
C GLY A 58 19.06 -6.37 -1.93
N ASP A 59 19.26 -7.68 -2.01
CA ASP A 59 19.31 -8.44 -3.26
C ASP A 59 17.91 -8.93 -3.64
N TYR A 60 17.47 -8.59 -4.84
CA TYR A 60 16.15 -8.95 -5.37
C TYR A 60 16.27 -9.65 -6.71
N TYR A 61 15.52 -10.74 -6.90
CA TYR A 61 15.32 -11.33 -8.21
C TYR A 61 14.23 -10.57 -8.96
N VAL A 62 14.59 -9.86 -10.02
CA VAL A 62 13.68 -8.95 -10.73
C VAL A 62 13.66 -9.21 -12.23
N ASP A 63 12.50 -8.97 -12.82
CA ASP A 63 12.35 -8.81 -14.27
C ASP A 63 12.83 -7.41 -14.67
N ILE A 64 13.59 -7.33 -15.75
CA ILE A 64 14.16 -6.08 -16.26
C ILE A 64 13.42 -5.70 -17.54
N TYR A 65 12.90 -4.48 -17.56
CA TYR A 65 12.23 -3.90 -18.71
C TYR A 65 13.01 -2.70 -19.24
N VAL A 66 13.13 -2.59 -20.56
CA VAL A 66 13.70 -1.42 -21.25
C VAL A 66 12.71 -0.97 -22.31
N ASN A 67 12.29 0.30 -22.26
CA ASN A 67 11.26 0.85 -23.14
C ASN A 67 10.03 -0.06 -23.23
N THR A 68 9.50 -0.44 -22.06
CA THR A 68 8.35 -1.36 -21.88
C THR A 68 8.52 -2.79 -22.40
N ASN A 69 9.69 -3.17 -22.91
CA ASN A 69 9.97 -4.53 -23.37
C ASN A 69 10.71 -5.32 -22.30
N LEU A 70 10.24 -6.54 -21.99
CA LEU A 70 10.95 -7.47 -21.11
C LEU A 70 12.24 -7.93 -21.77
N ILE A 71 13.37 -7.75 -21.10
CA ILE A 71 14.69 -8.14 -21.61
C ILE A 71 15.32 -9.31 -20.86
N GLY A 72 14.80 -9.65 -19.67
CA GLY A 72 15.24 -10.83 -18.91
C GLY A 72 15.01 -10.67 -17.41
N ALA A 73 15.44 -11.66 -16.64
CA ALA A 73 15.32 -11.70 -15.18
C ALA A 73 16.67 -12.01 -14.54
N LYS A 74 17.03 -11.31 -13.46
CA LYS A 74 18.26 -11.60 -12.69
C LYS A 74 18.21 -11.04 -11.27
N ASN A 75 19.11 -11.54 -10.42
CA ASN A 75 19.39 -10.94 -9.12
C ASN A 75 20.10 -9.59 -9.28
N LEU A 76 19.60 -8.56 -8.62
CA LEU A 76 20.17 -7.23 -8.55
C LEU A 76 20.22 -6.73 -7.10
N LYS A 77 21.32 -6.07 -6.73
CA LYS A 77 21.48 -5.41 -5.45
C LYS A 77 20.95 -3.97 -5.51
N PHE A 78 20.08 -3.62 -4.59
CA PHE A 78 19.55 -2.27 -4.40
C PHE A 78 20.07 -1.71 -3.08
N GLU A 79 20.66 -0.52 -3.12
CA GLU A 79 21.24 0.15 -1.95
C GLU A 79 20.38 1.33 -1.53
N LYS A 80 20.33 1.61 -0.22
CA LYS A 80 19.67 2.81 0.31
C LYS A 80 20.47 4.03 -0.13
N LYS A 81 19.79 4.99 -0.74
CA LYS A 81 20.38 6.24 -1.22
C LYS A 81 20.70 7.20 -0.08
#